data_AF-A0A0V0R005-F1
#
_entry.id   AF-A0A0V0R005-F1
#
_cell.length_a   1.000
_cell.length_b   1.000
_cell.length_c   1.000
_cell.angle_alpha   90.00
_cell.angle_beta   90.00
_cell.angle_gamma   90.00
#
_symmetry.space_group_name_H-M   'P 1'
#
loop_
_entity.id
_entity.type
_entity.pdbx_description
1 polymer ?
#
loop_
_entity_poly.entity_id
_entity_poly.type
_entity_poly.pdbx_seq_one_letter_code
_entity_poly.pdbx_strand_id
1 'polypeptide(L)'
;MNNLSVKNIQSLVFKVNRNFTIYNRGELTEQEHNLDSIQLLFAKKFRKQTLDSPILQRNKIYVPPKRFRQMDDHLLALKAKGECTGILEGREEFEDLDLVFDSKQIFGLRRKKDPYTQSYYMDINGEEIRFTLKEIYTHPFGRPNLLEMPLYFKPTLNNVRLNRGADFEFKMDSISVISYNSDYPTRIEIDPSNLTHTRGYKIGDLQNALPPGMFLHKKYSSTLNTNIVTIGGDREKMVQQELKRQQMMDQVTKGTDLEEEQRQYLKSDAPKKESNKKKKVRSLKKIVQSMQAEIKERLDKIK
;
A
#
# COMPACT_ATOMS: atom_id res chain seq x y z
N MET A 1 2.43 32.34 -53.90
CA MET A 1 1.53 32.77 -52.81
C MET A 1 0.74 31.57 -52.34
N ASN A 2 0.93 31.14 -51.09
CA ASN A 2 -0.09 30.52 -50.25
C ASN A 2 0.50 30.41 -48.84
N ASN A 3 0.21 31.44 -48.04
CA ASN A 3 0.56 31.54 -46.63
C ASN A 3 -0.28 30.51 -45.85
N LEU A 4 0.32 29.39 -45.48
CA LEU A 4 -0.23 28.52 -44.44
C LEU A 4 -0.09 29.24 -43.11
N SER A 5 -1.21 29.76 -42.61
CA SER A 5 -1.25 30.56 -41.39
C SER A 5 -0.84 29.74 -40.17
N VAL A 6 -0.06 30.38 -39.30
CA VAL A 6 0.42 29.87 -38.00
C VAL A 6 -0.71 29.35 -37.09
N LYS A 7 -1.98 29.68 -37.37
CA LYS A 7 -3.15 29.20 -36.63
C LYS A 7 -3.45 27.70 -36.82
N ASN A 8 -3.00 27.07 -37.91
CA ASN A 8 -3.24 25.64 -38.13
C ASN A 8 -2.26 24.71 -37.39
N ILE A 9 -1.21 25.24 -36.78
CA ILE A 9 -0.24 24.45 -35.99
C ILE A 9 -0.73 24.28 -34.55
N GLN A 10 -1.61 25.16 -34.05
CA GLN A 10 -2.08 25.14 -32.67
C GLN A 10 -3.25 24.18 -32.39
N SER A 11 -3.91 23.62 -33.41
CA SER A 11 -4.96 22.60 -33.24
C SER A 11 -4.43 21.17 -33.21
N LEU A 12 -3.13 20.97 -33.45
CA LEU A 12 -2.45 19.68 -33.39
C LEU A 12 -1.71 19.47 -32.07
N VAL A 13 -2.26 19.97 -30.96
CA VAL A 13 -1.88 19.52 -29.61
C VAL A 13 -2.46 18.12 -29.40
N PHE A 14 -1.87 17.15 -30.10
CA PHE A 14 -2.06 15.75 -29.83
C PHE A 14 -1.61 15.50 -28.38
N LYS A 15 -2.57 15.10 -27.53
CA LYS A 15 -2.30 14.40 -26.28
C LYS A 15 -1.65 13.06 -26.62
N VAL A 16 -0.34 13.05 -26.87
CA VAL A 16 0.43 11.83 -27.10
C VAL A 16 0.75 11.22 -25.74
N ASN A 17 -0.21 10.46 -25.21
CA ASN A 17 -0.01 9.58 -24.05
C ASN A 17 0.22 8.13 -24.53
N ARG A 18 1.12 7.98 -25.52
CA ARG A 18 1.53 6.69 -26.06
C ARG A 18 3.03 6.76 -26.30
N ASN A 19 3.78 5.90 -25.61
CA ASN A 19 5.18 5.63 -25.91
C ASN A 19 5.23 4.98 -27.30
N PHE A 20 5.31 5.78 -28.35
CA PHE A 20 5.63 5.28 -29.68
C PHE A 20 7.14 5.08 -29.73
N THR A 21 7.56 3.82 -29.92
CA THR A 21 8.90 3.53 -30.41
C THR A 21 9.01 4.09 -31.82
N ILE A 22 9.91 5.06 -32.03
CA ILE A 22 10.19 5.69 -33.33
C ILE A 22 11.06 4.74 -34.17
N TYR A 23 10.55 3.54 -34.45
CA TYR A 23 11.21 2.60 -35.35
C TYR A 23 10.21 2.14 -36.40
N ASN A 24 10.55 2.37 -37.67
CA ASN A 24 9.86 1.74 -38.79
C ASN A 24 10.26 0.26 -38.81
N ARG A 25 9.27 -0.64 -38.73
CA ARG A 25 9.43 -2.10 -38.69
C ARG A 25 10.04 -2.73 -39.97
N GLY A 26 10.58 -1.93 -40.89
CA GLY A 26 10.94 -2.36 -42.25
C GLY A 26 12.42 -2.64 -42.50
N GLU A 27 13.35 -2.03 -41.75
CA GLU A 27 14.79 -2.16 -42.03
C GLU A 27 15.60 -2.18 -40.74
N LEU A 28 15.61 -3.33 -40.07
CA LEU A 28 16.55 -3.63 -39.00
C LEU A 28 17.91 -3.94 -39.63
N THR A 29 18.67 -2.91 -39.96
CA THR A 29 20.07 -3.04 -40.38
C THR A 29 20.98 -3.22 -39.16
N GLU A 30 22.12 -3.87 -39.34
CA GLU A 30 23.16 -4.19 -38.35
C GLU A 30 23.66 -2.99 -37.50
N GLN A 31 23.20 -1.77 -37.79
CA GLN A 31 23.48 -0.55 -37.03
C GLN A 31 22.81 -0.52 -35.64
N GLU A 32 21.82 -1.37 -35.37
CA GLU A 32 21.18 -1.47 -34.04
C GLU A 32 22.02 -2.21 -32.98
N HIS A 33 23.13 -2.85 -33.35
CA HIS A 33 24.11 -3.37 -32.38
C HIS A 33 24.78 -2.28 -31.52
N ASN A 34 24.58 -1.00 -31.82
CA ASN A 34 24.97 0.11 -30.94
C ASN A 34 24.00 0.35 -29.76
N LEU A 35 22.94 -0.45 -29.58
CA LEU A 35 22.13 -0.45 -28.36
C LEU A 35 22.98 -0.70 -27.10
N ASP A 36 24.06 -1.47 -27.23
CA ASP A 36 25.05 -1.67 -26.17
C ASP A 36 25.69 -0.35 -25.73
N SER A 37 25.89 0.60 -26.65
CA SER A 37 26.47 1.91 -26.31
C SER A 37 25.51 2.77 -25.46
N ILE A 38 24.20 2.70 -25.73
CA ILE A 38 23.16 3.41 -24.98
C ILE A 38 22.97 2.76 -23.61
N GLN A 39 22.90 1.42 -23.55
CA GLN A 39 22.85 0.68 -22.30
C GLN A 39 24.09 0.96 -21.43
N LEU A 40 25.26 1.08 -22.05
CA LEU A 40 26.52 1.41 -21.38
C LEU A 40 26.54 2.88 -20.91
N LEU A 41 25.91 3.81 -21.62
CA LEU A 41 25.68 5.18 -21.11
C LEU A 41 24.77 5.19 -19.88
N PHE A 42 23.69 4.41 -19.90
CA PHE A 42 22.82 4.26 -18.73
C PHE A 42 23.57 3.61 -17.57
N ALA A 43 24.30 2.51 -17.80
CA ALA A 43 25.09 1.84 -16.78
C ALA A 43 26.17 2.77 -16.18
N LYS A 44 26.85 3.57 -17.00
CA LYS A 44 27.79 4.61 -16.54
C LYS A 44 27.09 5.68 -15.69
N LYS A 45 25.92 6.16 -16.12
CA LYS A 45 25.12 7.15 -15.37
C LYS A 45 24.66 6.58 -14.02
N PHE A 46 24.14 5.36 -14.00
CA PHE A 46 23.72 4.67 -12.78
C PHE A 46 24.90 4.47 -11.83
N ARG A 47 26.01 3.91 -12.32
CA ARG A 47 27.21 3.71 -11.50
C ARG A 47 27.72 5.03 -10.92
N LYS A 48 27.77 6.10 -11.73
CA LYS A 48 28.14 7.43 -11.26
C LYS A 48 27.16 7.95 -10.20
N GLN A 49 25.85 7.85 -10.43
CA GLN A 49 24.85 8.26 -9.46
C GLN A 49 24.97 7.50 -8.13
N THR A 50 25.27 6.20 -8.16
CA THR A 50 25.48 5.38 -6.95
C THR A 50 26.75 5.81 -6.20
N LEU A 51 27.86 6.02 -6.91
CA LEU A 51 29.13 6.45 -6.31
C LEU A 51 29.09 7.89 -5.80
N ASP A 52 28.38 8.77 -6.50
CA ASP A 52 28.23 10.19 -6.14
C ASP A 52 27.08 10.41 -5.14
N SER A 53 26.23 9.40 -4.88
CA SER A 53 25.11 9.54 -3.94
C SER A 53 25.51 9.94 -2.52
N PRO A 54 26.57 9.39 -1.91
CA PRO A 54 27.00 9.81 -0.58
C PRO A 54 27.81 11.12 -0.58
N ILE A 55 28.19 11.65 -1.74
CA ILE A 55 29.07 12.81 -1.84
C ILE A 55 28.23 14.09 -1.94
N LEU A 56 28.31 14.94 -0.92
CA LEU A 56 27.70 16.27 -0.96
C LEU A 56 28.32 17.12 -2.08
N GLN A 57 27.48 17.89 -2.77
CA GLN A 57 27.95 18.78 -3.83
C GLN A 57 28.82 19.87 -3.22
N ARG A 58 30.04 20.02 -3.74
CA ARG A 58 31.03 21.02 -3.27
C ARG A 58 30.70 22.46 -3.68
N ASN A 59 29.61 22.67 -4.42
CA ASN A 59 29.22 23.99 -4.87
C ASN A 59 28.64 24.79 -3.70
N LYS A 60 29.24 25.93 -3.37
CA LYS A 60 28.65 26.89 -2.42
C LYS A 60 27.35 27.44 -3.01
N ILE A 61 26.25 27.33 -2.26
CA ILE A 61 24.94 27.85 -2.64
C ILE A 61 24.60 29.01 -1.72
N TYR A 62 24.46 30.19 -2.29
CA TYR A 62 24.08 31.40 -1.56
C TYR A 62 22.57 31.59 -1.52
N VAL A 63 22.06 31.92 -0.34
CA VAL A 63 20.67 32.20 -0.05
C VAL A 63 20.58 33.57 0.64
N PRO A 64 20.61 34.68 -0.12
CA PRO A 64 20.51 36.01 0.48
C PRO A 64 19.16 36.21 1.19
N PRO A 65 19.15 36.65 2.46
CA PRO A 65 17.94 37.16 3.09
C PRO A 65 17.59 38.52 2.46
N LYS A 66 16.29 38.85 2.41
CA LYS A 66 15.85 40.17 1.96
C LYS A 66 16.09 41.24 3.01
N ARG A 67 15.74 40.91 4.26
CA ARG A 67 15.83 41.79 5.43
C ARG A 67 15.66 40.99 6.71
N PHE A 68 16.05 41.59 7.83
CA PHE A 68 15.62 41.15 9.16
C PHE A 68 14.11 41.34 9.32
N ARG A 69 13.49 40.44 10.07
CA ARG A 69 12.06 40.50 10.33
C ARG A 69 11.74 41.67 11.25
N GLN A 70 10.73 42.45 10.89
CA GLN A 70 10.20 43.52 11.74
C GLN A 70 8.89 43.08 12.41
N MET A 71 8.45 43.78 13.45
CA MET A 71 7.18 43.47 14.14
C MET A 71 5.96 43.61 13.21
N ASP A 72 6.05 44.49 12.21
CA ASP A 72 5.01 44.73 11.22
C ASP A 72 4.92 43.61 10.16
N ASP A 73 5.94 42.74 10.08
CA ASP A 73 5.98 41.61 9.14
C ASP A 73 5.10 40.45 9.65
N HIS A 74 3.79 40.62 9.53
CA HIS A 74 2.81 39.57 9.77
C HIS A 74 2.85 38.50 8.68
N LEU A 75 2.61 37.23 9.06
CA LEU A 75 2.67 36.08 8.15
C LEU A 75 1.77 36.24 6.91
N LEU A 76 0.57 36.79 7.07
CA LEU A 76 -0.36 37.03 5.97
C LEU A 76 0.13 38.13 5.02
N ALA A 77 0.75 39.19 5.56
CA ALA A 77 1.27 40.30 4.78
C ALA A 77 2.49 39.86 3.95
N LEU A 78 3.41 39.09 4.55
CA LEU A 78 4.55 38.52 3.85
C LEU A 78 4.11 37.58 2.73
N LYS A 79 3.15 36.71 3.02
CA LYS A 79 2.61 35.77 2.04
C LYS A 79 1.97 36.46 0.83
N ALA A 80 1.24 37.55 1.05
CA ALA A 80 0.66 38.36 -0.03
C ALA A 80 1.74 38.97 -0.95
N LYS A 81 2.93 39.26 -0.40
CA LYS A 81 4.10 39.75 -1.13
C LYS A 81 4.96 38.62 -1.73
N GLY A 82 4.58 37.35 -1.54
CA GLY A 82 5.38 36.19 -1.95
C GLY A 82 6.62 35.95 -1.08
N GLU A 83 6.67 36.53 0.11
CA GLU A 83 7.76 36.40 1.08
C GLU A 83 7.41 35.38 2.16
N CYS A 84 8.43 34.84 2.81
CA CYS A 84 8.28 33.90 3.92
C CYS A 84 9.26 34.23 5.05
N THR A 85 8.88 33.89 6.28
CA THR A 85 9.74 34.02 7.45
C THR A 85 10.62 32.79 7.60
N GLY A 86 11.88 32.99 7.95
CA GLY A 86 12.78 31.91 8.38
C GLY A 86 13.44 32.31 9.69
N ILE A 87 13.63 31.34 10.57
CA ILE A 87 14.36 31.49 11.83
C ILE A 87 15.66 30.70 11.67
N LEU A 88 16.78 31.36 11.92
CA LEU A 88 18.06 30.70 12.05
C LEU A 88 18.29 30.41 13.52
N GLU A 89 18.14 29.16 13.92
CA GLU A 89 18.46 28.71 15.28
C GLU A 89 19.98 28.71 15.48
N GLY A 90 20.46 29.55 16.39
CA GLY A 90 21.85 29.60 16.82
C GLY A 90 22.24 28.36 17.64
N ARG A 91 23.55 28.18 17.85
CA ARG A 91 24.05 27.26 18.90
C ARG A 91 24.09 28.02 20.23
N GLU A 92 24.50 27.36 21.31
CA GLU A 92 24.65 28.01 22.63
C GLU A 92 25.49 29.31 22.61
N GLU A 93 26.37 29.46 21.62
CA GLU A 93 27.26 30.62 21.44
C GLU A 93 26.66 31.73 20.55
N PHE A 94 25.57 31.50 19.83
CA PHE A 94 25.02 32.42 18.84
C PHE A 94 23.54 32.71 19.10
N GLU A 95 23.13 33.96 18.89
CA GLU A 95 21.71 34.33 18.99
C GLU A 95 20.91 33.81 17.79
N ASP A 96 19.62 33.56 18.02
CA ASP A 96 18.68 33.22 16.96
C ASP A 96 18.40 34.45 16.08
N LEU A 97 18.37 34.25 14.76
CA LEU A 97 18.11 35.34 13.81
C LEU A 97 16.78 35.15 13.08
N ASP A 98 15.91 36.14 13.18
CA ASP A 98 14.65 36.21 12.44
C ASP A 98 14.82 36.94 11.11
N LEU A 99 14.61 36.22 10.00
CA LEU A 99 14.89 36.69 8.65
C LEU A 99 13.68 36.54 7.72
N VAL A 100 13.64 37.37 6.68
CA VAL A 100 12.63 37.29 5.61
C VAL A 100 13.29 36.87 4.31
N PHE A 101 12.71 35.86 3.65
CA PHE A 101 13.19 35.30 2.39
C PHE A 101 12.12 35.39 1.30
N ASP A 102 12.55 35.32 0.04
CA ASP A 102 11.63 35.06 -1.07
C ASP A 102 11.15 33.61 -1.00
N SER A 103 9.82 33.40 -1.03
CA SER A 103 9.24 32.06 -1.00
C SER A 103 9.77 31.20 -2.14
N LYS A 104 9.95 31.77 -3.35
CA LYS A 104 10.42 31.02 -4.53
C LYS A 104 11.81 30.45 -4.31
N GLN A 105 12.67 31.21 -3.64
CA GLN A 105 14.03 30.83 -3.34
C GLN A 105 14.04 29.63 -2.38
N ILE A 106 13.26 29.70 -1.29
CA ILE A 106 13.13 28.61 -0.31
C ILE A 106 12.53 27.35 -0.95
N PHE A 107 11.48 27.48 -1.76
CA PHE A 107 10.94 26.35 -2.53
C PHE A 107 11.96 25.75 -3.51
N GLY A 108 12.85 26.58 -4.07
CA GLY A 108 13.96 26.15 -4.91
C GLY A 108 14.96 25.26 -4.17
N LEU A 109 15.22 25.54 -2.88
CA LEU A 109 16.09 24.72 -2.05
C LEU A 109 15.51 23.32 -1.84
N ARG A 110 14.21 23.22 -1.57
CA ARG A 110 13.51 21.93 -1.39
C ARG A 110 13.63 20.98 -2.59
N ARG A 111 13.80 21.52 -3.81
CA ARG A 111 13.90 20.72 -5.04
C ARG A 111 15.32 20.18 -5.30
N LYS A 112 16.30 20.50 -4.45
CA LYS A 112 17.65 19.95 -4.53
C LYS A 112 17.65 18.48 -4.11
N LYS A 113 18.69 17.74 -4.50
CA LYS A 113 18.81 16.29 -4.25
C LYS A 113 18.80 15.96 -2.75
N ASP A 114 19.52 16.75 -1.95
CA ASP A 114 19.73 16.52 -0.52
C ASP A 114 19.54 17.81 0.30
N PRO A 115 18.31 18.37 0.35
CA PRO A 115 18.11 19.74 0.82
C PRO A 115 18.37 19.94 2.32
N TYR A 116 18.22 18.91 3.15
CA TYR A 116 18.38 19.04 4.60
C TYR A 116 19.81 18.82 5.08
N THR A 117 20.64 18.11 4.32
CA THR A 117 22.05 17.83 4.66
C THR A 117 23.02 18.76 3.94
N GLN A 118 22.61 19.33 2.79
CA GLN A 118 23.41 20.32 2.08
C GLN A 118 23.60 21.57 2.95
N SER A 119 24.83 22.08 2.97
CA SER A 119 25.12 23.37 3.59
C SER A 119 24.83 24.51 2.62
N TYR A 120 24.14 25.51 3.16
CA TYR A 120 23.83 26.77 2.49
C TYR A 120 24.58 27.90 3.19
N TYR A 121 24.75 28.99 2.45
CA TYR A 121 25.45 30.16 2.91
C TYR A 121 24.57 31.38 2.72
N MET A 122 24.61 32.30 3.66
CA MET A 122 23.97 33.59 3.53
C MET A 122 24.96 34.68 3.94
N ASP A 123 24.82 35.84 3.32
CA ASP A 123 25.58 37.02 3.70
C ASP A 123 24.65 37.93 4.51
N ILE A 124 25.06 38.21 5.74
CA ILE A 124 24.38 39.15 6.62
C ILE A 124 25.40 40.19 7.05
N ASN A 125 25.22 41.43 6.62
CA ASN A 125 26.08 42.57 6.97
C ASN A 125 27.58 42.34 6.64
N GLY A 126 27.90 41.54 5.62
CA GLY A 126 29.29 41.22 5.23
C GLY A 126 29.86 39.98 5.92
N GLU A 127 29.09 39.30 6.77
CA GLU A 127 29.48 38.04 7.40
C GLU A 127 28.81 36.86 6.69
N GLU A 128 29.63 35.87 6.28
CA GLU A 128 29.16 34.63 5.65
C GLU A 128 28.72 33.64 6.73
N ILE A 129 27.42 33.46 6.88
CA ILE A 129 26.84 32.49 7.81
C ILE A 129 26.50 31.20 7.06
N ARG A 130 27.03 30.08 7.56
CA ARG A 130 26.71 28.73 7.08
C ARG A 130 25.54 28.15 7.86
N PHE A 131 24.57 27.61 7.15
CA PHE A 131 23.38 26.99 7.76
C PHE A 131 22.94 25.72 7.02
N THR A 132 22.05 24.97 7.65
CA THR A 132 21.39 23.76 7.10
C THR A 132 19.88 23.91 7.26
N LEU A 133 19.12 23.30 6.37
CA LEU A 133 17.66 23.28 6.50
C LEU A 133 17.25 22.22 7.52
N LYS A 134 16.49 22.62 8.54
CA LYS A 134 15.86 21.72 9.51
C LYS A 134 14.47 21.32 9.04
N GLU A 135 13.56 22.29 8.99
CA GLU A 135 12.17 22.08 8.60
C GLU A 135 11.63 23.27 7.78
N ILE A 136 10.71 22.98 6.85
CA ILE A 136 9.97 24.00 6.10
C ILE A 136 8.49 23.80 6.37
N TYR A 137 7.92 24.67 7.20
CA TYR A 137 6.50 24.65 7.49
C TYR A 137 5.71 25.21 6.31
N THR A 138 5.02 24.32 5.60
CA THR A 138 4.04 24.73 4.60
C THR A 138 2.67 24.71 5.26
N HIS A 139 2.04 25.87 5.40
CA HIS A 139 0.66 25.90 5.88
C HIS A 139 -0.20 25.07 4.91
N PRO A 140 -0.96 24.06 5.37
CA PRO A 140 -1.90 23.37 4.49
C PRO A 140 -2.91 24.41 3.98
N PHE A 141 -2.98 24.59 2.66
CA PHE A 141 -3.81 25.62 2.03
C PHE A 141 -5.19 25.05 1.68
N GLY A 142 -6.16 25.11 2.59
CA GLY A 142 -7.54 24.86 2.17
C GLY A 142 -8.52 24.65 3.30
N ARG A 143 -9.81 24.80 2.99
CA ARG A 143 -10.85 24.17 3.81
C ARG A 143 -10.65 22.65 3.69
N PRO A 144 -10.71 21.90 4.80
CA PRO A 144 -10.64 20.45 4.73
C PRO A 144 -11.79 19.95 3.87
N ASN A 145 -11.46 19.35 2.73
CA ASN A 145 -12.43 18.72 1.86
C ASN A 145 -12.48 17.24 2.23
N LEU A 146 -13.65 16.79 2.70
CA LEU A 146 -13.90 15.37 2.89
C LEU A 146 -14.16 14.74 1.52
N LEU A 147 -13.28 13.83 1.12
CA LEU A 147 -13.35 13.11 -0.14
C LEU A 147 -13.57 11.63 0.15
N GLU A 148 -14.45 11.00 -0.60
CA GLU A 148 -14.54 9.54 -0.65
C GLU A 148 -13.82 9.07 -1.91
N MET A 149 -12.70 8.38 -1.70
CA MET A 149 -11.80 8.00 -2.78
C MET A 149 -11.89 6.50 -3.06
N PRO A 150 -12.11 6.08 -4.31
CA PRO A 150 -12.06 4.67 -4.67
C PRO A 150 -10.62 4.15 -4.60
N LEU A 151 -10.50 2.91 -4.15
CA LEU A 151 -9.25 2.17 -4.11
C LEU A 151 -9.12 1.35 -5.40
N TYR A 152 -7.96 1.41 -6.01
CA TYR A 152 -7.67 0.70 -7.26
C TYR A 152 -6.40 -0.12 -7.11
N PHE A 153 -6.46 -1.41 -7.43
CA PHE A 153 -5.26 -2.23 -7.48
C PHE A 153 -4.58 -2.09 -8.82
N LYS A 154 -3.30 -1.71 -8.77
CA LYS A 154 -2.47 -1.70 -9.95
C LYS A 154 -2.19 -3.15 -10.36
N PRO A 155 -2.50 -3.56 -11.61
CA PRO A 155 -2.10 -4.88 -12.08
C PRO A 155 -0.57 -4.97 -12.07
N THR A 156 -0.05 -6.04 -11.47
CA THR A 156 1.40 -6.30 -11.38
C THR A 156 1.72 -7.72 -11.83
N LEU A 157 2.82 -7.87 -12.53
CA LEU A 157 3.42 -9.16 -12.87
C LEU A 157 4.59 -9.50 -11.93
N ASN A 158 4.91 -8.64 -10.97
CA ASN A 158 6.06 -8.84 -10.09
C ASN A 158 5.72 -9.76 -8.89
N ASN A 159 4.43 -9.89 -8.55
CA ASN A 159 4.02 -10.74 -7.45
C ASN A 159 3.86 -12.20 -7.91
N VAL A 160 4.75 -13.06 -7.41
CA VAL A 160 4.79 -14.49 -7.76
C VAL A 160 3.46 -15.20 -7.50
N ARG A 161 2.71 -14.82 -6.46
CA ARG A 161 1.45 -15.49 -6.12
C ARG A 161 0.30 -15.10 -7.05
N LEU A 162 0.24 -13.83 -7.42
CA LEU A 162 -0.75 -13.35 -8.38
C LEU A 162 -0.52 -13.98 -9.75
N ASN A 163 0.74 -14.12 -10.15
CA ASN A 163 1.09 -14.83 -11.39
C ASN A 163 0.72 -16.32 -11.36
N ARG A 164 0.62 -16.93 -10.18
CA ARG A 164 0.17 -18.32 -9.98
C ARG A 164 -1.35 -18.45 -9.89
N GLY A 165 -2.10 -17.37 -10.11
CA GLY A 165 -3.56 -17.38 -10.12
C GLY A 165 -4.20 -17.27 -8.74
N ALA A 166 -3.51 -16.65 -7.76
CA ALA A 166 -4.16 -16.27 -6.51
C ALA A 166 -5.09 -15.08 -6.71
N ASP A 167 -6.31 -15.17 -6.19
CA ASP A 167 -7.31 -14.10 -6.27
C ASP A 167 -7.10 -13.04 -5.16
N PHE A 168 -7.58 -11.83 -5.43
CA PHE A 168 -7.66 -10.77 -4.44
C PHE A 168 -9.01 -10.76 -3.76
N GLU A 169 -9.00 -10.51 -2.46
CA GLU A 169 -10.20 -10.20 -1.70
C GLU A 169 -10.14 -8.74 -1.24
N PHE A 170 -11.03 -7.92 -1.79
CA PHE A 170 -11.26 -6.56 -1.36
C PHE A 170 -12.21 -6.56 -0.18
N LYS A 171 -11.75 -6.04 0.96
CA LYS A 171 -12.61 -5.81 2.13
C LYS A 171 -13.24 -4.42 2.10
N MET A 172 -12.69 -3.52 1.30
CA MET A 172 -13.12 -2.13 1.16
C MET A 172 -12.87 -1.63 -0.26
N ASP A 173 -13.89 -0.97 -0.84
CA ASP A 173 -13.81 -0.41 -2.20
C ASP A 173 -13.43 1.07 -2.21
N SER A 174 -13.79 1.80 -1.16
CA SER A 174 -13.52 3.23 -1.00
C SER A 174 -12.99 3.57 0.38
N ILE A 175 -12.32 4.72 0.49
CA ILE A 175 -11.86 5.27 1.75
C ILE A 175 -12.09 6.76 1.85
N SER A 176 -12.52 7.23 3.02
CA SER A 176 -12.70 8.66 3.27
C SER A 176 -11.38 9.32 3.69
N VAL A 177 -10.98 10.35 2.94
CA VAL A 177 -9.73 11.10 3.13
C VAL A 177 -10.08 12.59 3.23
N ILE A 178 -9.39 13.30 4.10
CA ILE A 178 -9.43 14.75 4.20
C ILE A 178 -8.29 15.30 3.36
N SER A 179 -8.60 16.07 2.32
CA SER A 179 -7.61 16.79 1.52
C SER A 179 -7.59 18.27 1.88
N TYR A 180 -6.40 18.82 2.05
CA TYR A 180 -6.16 20.26 2.11
C TYR A 180 -5.58 20.81 0.82
N ASN A 181 -5.44 19.98 -0.23
CA ASN A 181 -4.91 20.42 -1.51
C ASN A 181 -6.06 20.80 -2.45
N SER A 182 -5.83 21.81 -3.31
CA SER A 182 -6.73 22.14 -4.42
C SER A 182 -6.78 21.01 -5.45
N ASP A 183 -5.61 20.41 -5.72
CA ASP A 183 -5.45 19.30 -6.63
C ASP A 183 -5.26 18.00 -5.82
N TYR A 184 -6.15 17.04 -6.04
CA TYR A 184 -6.11 15.72 -5.42
C TYR A 184 -6.31 14.63 -6.47
N PRO A 185 -5.74 13.43 -6.27
CA PRO A 185 -5.94 12.33 -7.19
C PRO A 185 -7.43 11.92 -7.24
N THR A 186 -7.88 11.37 -8.36
CA THR A 186 -9.25 10.87 -8.50
C THR A 186 -9.47 9.51 -7.84
N ARG A 187 -8.39 8.74 -7.65
CA ARG A 187 -8.38 7.41 -7.04
C ARG A 187 -7.04 7.13 -6.36
N ILE A 188 -7.04 6.20 -5.42
CA ILE A 188 -5.84 5.74 -4.75
C ILE A 188 -5.39 4.44 -5.41
N GLU A 189 -4.15 4.43 -5.91
CA GLU A 189 -3.57 3.22 -6.52
C GLU A 189 -2.73 2.46 -5.49
N ILE A 190 -3.07 1.19 -5.26
CA ILE A 190 -2.35 0.29 -4.37
C ILE A 190 -1.47 -0.61 -5.22
N ASP A 191 -0.18 -0.71 -4.86
CA ASP A 191 0.76 -1.61 -5.52
C ASP A 191 0.84 -2.96 -4.78
N PRO A 192 0.35 -4.05 -5.37
CA PRO A 192 0.39 -5.37 -4.76
C PRO A 192 1.74 -6.09 -4.84
N SER A 193 2.78 -5.48 -5.42
CA SER A 193 4.04 -6.18 -5.69
C SER A 193 4.69 -6.80 -4.44
N ASN A 194 4.52 -6.15 -3.28
CA ASN A 194 5.11 -6.60 -2.01
C ASN A 194 4.12 -7.33 -1.08
N LEU A 195 2.89 -7.57 -1.52
CA LEU A 195 1.87 -8.23 -0.70
C LEU A 195 2.10 -9.73 -0.62
N THR A 196 1.85 -10.28 0.57
CA THR A 196 1.93 -11.72 0.84
C THR A 196 0.60 -12.22 1.39
N HIS A 197 0.38 -13.53 1.38
CA HIS A 197 -0.81 -14.14 1.98
C HIS A 197 -0.89 -13.87 3.50
N THR A 198 0.24 -13.76 4.19
CA THR A 198 0.28 -13.52 5.64
C THR A 198 0.10 -12.04 5.99
N ARG A 199 0.55 -11.13 5.11
CA ARG A 199 0.45 -9.69 5.31
C ARG A 199 -0.38 -9.04 4.19
N GLY A 200 -1.64 -8.77 4.50
CA GLY A 200 -2.50 -7.92 3.69
C GLY A 200 -2.08 -6.44 3.72
N TYR A 201 -2.65 -5.67 2.80
CA TYR A 201 -2.46 -4.22 2.75
C TYR A 201 -3.34 -3.56 3.80
N LYS A 202 -2.77 -2.85 4.77
CA LYS A 202 -3.52 -2.26 5.89
C LYS A 202 -3.86 -0.78 5.66
N ILE A 203 -4.85 -0.29 6.40
CA ILE A 203 -5.19 1.14 6.43
C ILE A 203 -4.00 1.99 6.88
N GLY A 204 -3.22 1.52 7.86
CA GLY A 204 -1.99 2.20 8.28
C GLY A 204 -0.91 2.27 7.19
N ASP A 205 -0.77 1.22 6.37
CA ASP A 205 0.14 1.24 5.23
C ASP A 205 -0.31 2.29 4.19
N LEU A 206 -1.63 2.45 4.03
CA LEU A 206 -2.20 3.46 3.15
C LEU A 206 -1.95 4.89 3.64
N GLN A 207 -2.02 5.13 4.95
CA GLN A 207 -1.72 6.45 5.53
C GLN A 207 -0.34 6.96 5.12
N ASN A 208 0.65 6.06 5.10
CA ASN A 208 2.02 6.36 4.72
C ASN A 208 2.19 6.54 3.21
N ALA A 209 1.28 5.98 2.41
CA ALA A 209 1.28 6.07 0.96
C ALA A 209 0.51 7.30 0.41
N LEU A 210 -0.28 7.99 1.25
CA LEU A 210 -1.04 9.16 0.83
C LEU A 210 -0.13 10.33 0.44
N PRO A 211 -0.49 11.11 -0.59
CA PRO A 211 0.24 12.32 -0.94
C PRO A 211 0.26 13.34 0.21
N PRO A 212 1.29 14.20 0.28
CA PRO A 212 1.36 15.25 1.29
C PRO A 212 0.15 16.18 1.20
N GLY A 213 -0.46 16.51 2.35
CA GLY A 213 -1.68 17.32 2.42
C GLY A 213 -2.99 16.52 2.39
N MET A 214 -2.91 15.19 2.28
CA MET A 214 -4.05 14.28 2.42
C MET A 214 -3.91 13.42 3.68
N PHE A 215 -5.00 13.29 4.44
CA PHE A 215 -5.01 12.57 5.71
C PHE A 215 -6.21 11.65 5.80
N LEU A 216 -6.05 10.49 6.41
CA LEU A 216 -7.18 9.60 6.66
C LEU A 216 -8.22 10.27 7.57
N HIS A 217 -9.49 10.05 7.27
CA HIS A 217 -10.56 10.54 8.13
C HIS A 217 -10.47 9.92 9.54
N LYS A 218 -10.79 10.69 10.58
CA LYS A 218 -10.70 10.28 12.00
C LYS A 218 -11.43 8.98 12.32
N LYS A 219 -12.46 8.62 11.53
CA LYS A 219 -13.22 7.37 11.66
C LYS A 219 -12.35 6.10 11.59
N TYR A 220 -11.16 6.20 10.99
CA TYR A 220 -10.25 5.07 10.83
C TYR A 220 -9.13 5.00 11.89
N SER A 221 -9.09 5.91 12.86
CA SER A 221 -7.98 5.95 13.83
C SER A 221 -7.93 4.68 14.70
N SER A 222 -9.08 4.09 15.02
CA SER A 222 -9.18 2.83 15.76
C SER A 222 -8.94 1.59 14.90
N THR A 223 -9.09 1.71 13.58
CA THR A 223 -9.07 0.58 12.64
C THR A 223 -7.83 0.54 11.75
N LEU A 224 -6.76 1.26 12.10
CA LEU A 224 -5.53 1.35 11.28
C LEU A 224 -4.93 -0.02 10.90
N ASN A 225 -5.08 -1.01 11.78
CA ASN A 225 -4.57 -2.36 11.57
C ASN A 225 -5.47 -3.26 10.71
N THR A 226 -6.61 -2.76 10.26
CA THR A 226 -7.56 -3.51 9.43
C THR A 226 -6.99 -3.67 8.03
N ASN A 227 -7.11 -4.87 7.48
CA ASN A 227 -6.70 -5.15 6.11
C ASN A 227 -7.74 -4.59 5.14
N ILE A 228 -7.26 -3.79 4.17
CA ILE A 228 -8.03 -3.32 3.03
C ILE A 228 -8.11 -4.45 1.99
N VAL A 229 -6.97 -5.09 1.70
CA VAL A 229 -6.87 -6.18 0.72
C VAL A 229 -6.03 -7.32 1.25
N THR A 230 -6.51 -8.54 0.99
CA THR A 230 -5.82 -9.78 1.27
C THR A 230 -5.65 -10.58 -0.03
N ILE A 231 -4.52 -11.29 -0.13
CA ILE A 231 -4.29 -12.26 -1.21
C ILE A 231 -4.80 -13.61 -0.73
N GLY A 232 -5.66 -14.24 -1.53
CA GLY A 232 -6.20 -15.56 -1.26
C GLY A 232 -5.14 -16.67 -1.24
N GLY A 233 -5.57 -17.86 -0.80
CA GLY A 233 -4.74 -19.06 -0.86
C GLY A 233 -4.48 -19.55 -2.29
N ASP A 234 -3.45 -20.38 -2.47
CA ASP A 234 -3.24 -21.09 -3.74
C ASP A 234 -4.45 -21.97 -4.02
N ARG A 235 -5.17 -21.69 -5.11
CA ARG A 235 -6.35 -22.45 -5.51
C ARG A 235 -6.03 -23.93 -5.72
N GLU A 236 -4.89 -24.24 -6.30
CA GLU A 236 -4.43 -25.63 -6.51
C GLU A 236 -4.28 -26.39 -5.21
N LYS A 237 -3.76 -25.77 -4.15
CA LYS A 237 -3.60 -26.42 -2.84
C LYS A 237 -4.94 -26.66 -2.18
N MET A 238 -5.89 -25.72 -2.29
CA MET A 238 -7.24 -25.92 -1.78
C MET A 238 -7.93 -27.09 -2.49
N VAL A 239 -7.86 -27.13 -3.83
CA VAL A 239 -8.44 -28.23 -4.62
C VAL A 239 -7.79 -29.57 -4.27
N GLN A 240 -6.47 -29.65 -4.18
CA GLN A 240 -5.78 -30.89 -3.78
C GLN A 240 -6.16 -31.36 -2.38
N GLN A 241 -6.37 -30.42 -1.45
CA GLN A 241 -6.77 -30.74 -0.08
C GLN A 241 -8.22 -31.25 -0.02
N GLU A 242 -9.13 -30.66 -0.81
CA GLU A 242 -10.50 -31.16 -0.96
C GLU A 242 -10.53 -32.55 -1.60
N LEU A 243 -9.73 -32.79 -2.62
CA LEU A 243 -9.64 -34.07 -3.32
C LEU A 243 -9.11 -35.18 -2.38
N LYS A 244 -8.08 -34.88 -1.59
CA LYS A 244 -7.58 -35.79 -0.54
C LYS A 244 -8.64 -36.07 0.52
N ARG A 245 -9.41 -35.05 0.93
CA ARG A 245 -10.49 -35.21 1.90
C ARG A 245 -11.61 -36.10 1.36
N GLN A 246 -11.98 -35.96 0.09
CA GLN A 246 -12.95 -36.84 -0.57
C GLN A 246 -12.44 -38.29 -0.61
N GLN A 247 -11.19 -38.50 -1.02
CA GLN A 247 -10.59 -39.85 -1.06
C GLN A 247 -10.56 -40.53 0.30
N MET A 248 -10.29 -39.79 1.39
CA MET A 248 -10.36 -40.36 2.75
C MET A 248 -11.78 -40.71 3.16
N MET A 249 -12.78 -39.90 2.81
CA MET A 249 -14.19 -40.22 3.08
C MET A 249 -14.63 -41.46 2.31
N ASP A 250 -14.22 -41.60 1.05
CA ASP A 250 -14.52 -42.79 0.23
C ASP A 250 -13.86 -44.07 0.79
N GLN A 251 -12.65 -43.96 1.34
CA GLN A 251 -11.98 -45.09 2.00
C GLN A 251 -12.67 -45.48 3.32
N VAL A 252 -13.10 -44.50 4.12
CA VAL A 252 -13.87 -44.77 5.35
C VAL A 252 -15.19 -45.45 5.02
N THR A 253 -15.90 -44.98 3.99
CA THR A 253 -17.19 -45.55 3.56
C THR A 253 -17.01 -46.98 3.04
N LYS A 254 -15.98 -47.24 2.22
CA LYS A 254 -15.66 -48.60 1.77
C LYS A 254 -15.21 -49.52 2.91
N GLY A 255 -14.53 -48.99 3.92
CA GLY A 255 -14.12 -49.73 5.11
C GLY A 255 -15.32 -50.15 5.97
N THR A 256 -16.32 -49.28 6.14
CA THR A 256 -17.56 -49.61 6.84
C THR A 256 -18.42 -50.61 6.07
N ASP A 257 -18.47 -50.52 4.75
CA ASP A 257 -19.22 -51.47 3.91
C ASP A 257 -18.60 -52.88 3.95
N LEU A 258 -17.26 -52.98 3.96
CA LEU A 258 -16.54 -54.25 4.13
C LEU A 258 -16.72 -54.86 5.53
N GLU A 259 -16.77 -54.04 6.60
CA GLU A 259 -17.07 -54.53 7.95
C GLU A 259 -18.53 -54.99 8.10
N GLU A 260 -19.48 -54.34 7.42
CA GLU A 260 -20.88 -54.77 7.38
C GLU A 260 -21.06 -56.06 6.56
N GLU A 261 -20.38 -56.21 5.42
CA GLU A 261 -20.36 -57.45 4.66
C GLU A 261 -19.71 -58.60 5.46
N GLN A 262 -18.57 -58.37 6.11
CA GLN A 262 -17.94 -59.39 6.97
C GLN A 262 -18.84 -59.78 8.16
N ARG A 263 -19.58 -58.84 8.75
CA ARG A 263 -20.59 -59.14 9.78
C ARG A 263 -21.80 -59.92 9.24
N GLN A 264 -22.14 -59.77 7.97
CA GLN A 264 -23.18 -60.57 7.33
C GLN A 264 -22.69 -62.00 7.02
N TYR A 265 -21.46 -62.17 6.53
CA TYR A 265 -20.86 -63.49 6.30
C TYR A 265 -20.67 -64.29 7.61
N LEU A 266 -20.28 -63.64 8.72
CA LEU A 266 -20.20 -64.29 10.04
C LEU A 266 -21.57 -64.71 10.61
N LYS A 267 -22.67 -64.15 10.10
CA LYS A 267 -24.04 -64.56 10.49
C LYS A 267 -24.61 -65.68 9.62
N SER A 268 -24.09 -65.90 8.41
CA SER A 268 -24.56 -66.97 7.51
C SER A 268 -23.97 -68.35 7.84
N ASP A 269 -22.83 -68.43 8.53
CA ASP A 269 -22.15 -69.70 8.87
C ASP A 269 -22.35 -70.18 10.32
N ALA A 270 -23.22 -69.54 11.09
CA ALA A 270 -23.58 -70.04 12.42
C ALA A 270 -24.60 -71.20 12.29
N PRO A 271 -24.32 -72.40 12.82
CA PRO A 271 -25.28 -73.50 12.80
C PRO A 271 -26.54 -73.10 13.57
N LYS A 272 -27.70 -73.23 12.91
CA LYS A 272 -29.03 -72.99 13.47
C LYS A 272 -29.21 -73.81 14.75
N LYS A 273 -28.98 -73.17 15.91
CA LYS A 273 -29.42 -73.72 17.19
C LYS A 273 -30.89 -73.39 17.39
N GLU A 274 -31.63 -74.45 17.66
CA GLU A 274 -33.05 -74.44 17.98
C GLU A 274 -33.40 -73.44 19.06
N SER A 275 -34.60 -72.89 18.87
CA SER A 275 -35.28 -71.90 19.66
C SER A 275 -35.21 -72.15 21.17
N ASN A 276 -34.74 -71.16 21.92
CA ASN A 276 -35.13 -70.99 23.31
C ASN A 276 -35.75 -69.62 23.57
N LYS A 277 -36.87 -69.71 24.28
CA LYS A 277 -37.90 -68.71 24.58
C LYS A 277 -37.38 -67.31 24.93
N LYS A 278 -37.99 -66.34 24.22
CA LYS A 278 -38.25 -64.93 24.57
C LYS A 278 -37.84 -64.51 26.00
N LYS A 279 -36.77 -63.71 26.12
CA LYS A 279 -36.69 -62.63 27.11
C LYS A 279 -36.85 -61.30 26.39
N LYS A 280 -37.97 -60.62 26.64
CA LYS A 280 -38.23 -59.23 26.21
C LYS A 280 -37.12 -58.34 26.78
N VAL A 281 -36.13 -58.00 25.95
CA VAL A 281 -35.23 -56.89 26.24
C VAL A 281 -36.10 -55.62 26.24
N ARG A 282 -36.27 -55.01 27.43
CA ARG A 282 -36.92 -53.70 27.54
C ARG A 282 -36.17 -52.75 26.62
N SER A 283 -36.89 -52.15 25.67
CA SER A 283 -36.32 -51.23 24.70
C SER A 283 -35.45 -50.18 25.41
N LEU A 284 -34.23 -49.97 24.91
CA LEU A 284 -33.30 -48.94 25.39
C LEU A 284 -33.98 -47.57 25.54
N LYS A 285 -35.01 -47.30 24.73
CA LYS A 285 -35.89 -46.13 24.82
C LYS A 285 -36.54 -45.93 26.20
N LYS A 286 -36.98 -47.00 26.88
CA LYS A 286 -37.59 -46.91 28.22
C LYS A 286 -36.55 -46.67 29.32
N ILE A 287 -35.32 -47.18 29.15
CA ILE A 287 -34.21 -46.97 30.10
C ILE A 287 -33.71 -45.52 29.99
N VAL A 288 -33.57 -45.00 28.78
CA VAL A 288 -33.17 -43.61 28.54
C VAL A 288 -34.24 -42.64 29.07
N GLN A 289 -35.53 -42.94 28.89
CA GLN A 289 -36.61 -42.10 29.43
C GLN A 289 -36.66 -42.12 30.97
N SER A 290 -36.42 -43.25 31.62
CA SER A 290 -36.39 -43.30 33.09
C SER A 290 -35.17 -42.58 33.66
N MET A 291 -34.00 -42.68 33.02
CA MET A 291 -32.82 -41.92 33.44
C MET A 291 -33.01 -40.41 33.25
N GLN A 292 -33.63 -39.97 32.17
CA GLN A 292 -33.94 -38.56 31.95
C GLN A 292 -34.93 -38.01 32.98
N ALA A 293 -35.91 -38.81 33.40
CA ALA A 293 -36.84 -38.43 34.46
C ALA A 293 -36.13 -38.31 35.83
N GLU A 294 -35.25 -39.27 36.16
CA GLU A 294 -34.54 -39.30 37.43
C GLU A 294 -33.50 -38.16 37.56
N ILE A 295 -32.85 -37.78 36.45
CA ILE A 295 -31.95 -36.61 36.40
C ILE A 295 -32.75 -35.32 36.61
N LYS A 296 -33.96 -35.22 36.04
CA LYS A 296 -34.82 -34.04 36.18
C LYS A 296 -35.31 -33.87 37.62
N GLU A 297 -35.69 -34.96 38.27
CA GLU A 297 -36.08 -34.96 39.68
C GLU A 297 -34.93 -34.58 40.63
N ARG A 298 -33.69 -34.97 40.31
CA ARG A 298 -32.51 -34.55 41.08
C ARG A 298 -32.17 -33.07 40.88
N LEU A 299 -32.37 -32.53 39.69
CA LEU A 299 -32.17 -31.10 39.40
C LEU A 299 -33.21 -30.22 40.10
N ASP A 300 -34.45 -30.69 40.23
CA ASP A 300 -35.50 -29.96 40.94
C ASP A 300 -35.33 -30.00 42.48
N LYS A 301 -34.53 -30.93 43.03
CA LYS A 301 -34.15 -30.96 44.46
C LYS A 301 -32.91 -30.11 44.80
N ILE A 302 -32.22 -29.58 43.79
CA ILE A 302 -31.02 -28.74 43.94
C ILE A 302 -31.37 -27.23 43.80
N LYS A 303 -32.61 -26.91 43.46
CA LYS A 303 -33.18 -25.54 43.54
C LYS A 303 -33.96 -25.36 44.82
#